data_AF-K0NFD9-F1
#
_entry.id   AF-K0NFD9-F1
#
_cell.length_a   1.000
_cell.length_b   1.000
_cell.length_c   1.000
_cell.angle_alpha   90.00
_cell.angle_beta   90.00
_cell.angle_gamma   90.00
#
_symmetry.space_group_name_H-M   'P 1'
#
loop_
_entity.id
_entity.type
_entity.pdbx_description
1 polymer ?
#
loop_
_entity_poly.entity_id
_entity_poly.type
_entity_poly.pdbx_seq_one_letter_code
_entity_poly.pdbx_strand_id
1 'polypeptide(L)'
;MRFVNGDYGDGKTHFMSVIRHLAMEKKFAVSFVVLTREVPIHKFETVYQTIVRQLQGDFQGIGIRNMLAAWLEKLDTTTVQGKTDDARKNRMALAEEFRNIQGMDINFANALAALVNNRFDPEFFEDQEKQDADHEVLLHWFEGGKVTKRELKPFQIYEFLNKTNSKQFMNSLILFLRHIGHQGLILLMDEMETVVAQSASIRNAAYENVRLLIDNSESSQYLHIFFSIIPDVLMSEKGFKSYDALWSRIRSIGESAKLNYRGVLVDIHQTPLKNEELVELGGCLRTLHGISYRWEPKEMVTDELMEQICSNQKRMGVISEVRLFIKHLIHILDMAEQGQSPQDLDMDREMVETRRKTEAEKIEQKQPSWDN
;
A
#
# COMPACT_ATOMS: atom_id res chain seq x y z
N MET A 1 -12.82 2.44 -6.38
CA MET A 1 -11.56 3.19 -6.13
C MET A 1 -11.83 4.40 -5.23
N ARG A 2 -10.86 4.85 -4.42
CA ARG A 2 -10.96 6.04 -3.56
C ARG A 2 -9.66 6.85 -3.56
N PHE A 3 -9.77 8.16 -3.38
CA PHE A 3 -8.69 9.11 -3.19
C PHE A 3 -8.83 9.72 -1.80
N VAL A 4 -7.76 9.68 -1.03
CA VAL A 4 -7.61 10.25 0.30
C VAL A 4 -6.86 11.56 0.11
N ASN A 5 -7.58 12.68 0.24
CA ASN A 5 -7.05 14.01 0.06
C ASN A 5 -6.72 14.66 1.40
N GLY A 6 -5.54 15.26 1.47
CA GLY A 6 -5.08 16.02 2.63
C GLY A 6 -3.69 16.58 2.38
N ASP A 7 -3.27 17.55 3.17
CA ASP A 7 -1.95 18.17 3.07
C ASP A 7 -0.86 17.26 3.65
N TYR A 8 0.38 17.68 3.46
CA TYR A 8 1.53 17.01 4.04
C TYR A 8 1.47 17.08 5.57
N GLY A 9 1.34 15.91 6.21
CA GLY A 9 1.30 15.78 7.66
C GLY A 9 -0.08 15.56 8.26
N ASP A 10 -1.12 15.42 7.45
CA ASP A 10 -2.49 15.19 7.93
C ASP A 10 -2.80 13.73 8.26
N GLY A 11 -1.80 12.86 8.21
CA GLY A 11 -1.98 11.46 8.55
C GLY A 11 -2.55 10.60 7.43
N LYS A 12 -2.47 11.00 6.15
CA LYS A 12 -2.87 10.14 5.00
C LYS A 12 -2.25 8.74 5.05
N THR A 13 -0.95 8.66 5.25
CA THR A 13 -0.21 7.39 5.40
C THR A 13 -0.65 6.61 6.63
N HIS A 14 -0.99 7.30 7.74
CA HIS A 14 -1.53 6.66 8.93
C HIS A 14 -2.94 6.11 8.67
N PHE A 15 -3.81 6.88 8.01
CA PHE A 15 -5.14 6.45 7.60
C PHE A 15 -5.10 5.21 6.69
N MET A 16 -4.19 5.19 5.71
CA MET A 16 -3.94 3.99 4.89
C MET A 16 -3.42 2.81 5.73
N SER A 17 -2.57 3.06 6.72
CA SER A 17 -2.10 2.02 7.64
C SER A 17 -3.23 1.42 8.47
N VAL A 18 -4.20 2.23 8.89
CA VAL A 18 -5.43 1.76 9.57
C VAL A 18 -6.28 0.93 8.61
N ILE A 19 -6.47 1.37 7.36
CA ILE A 19 -7.18 0.58 6.34
C ILE A 19 -6.51 -0.78 6.15
N ARG A 20 -5.17 -0.82 6.06
CA ARG A 20 -4.42 -2.08 5.94
C ARG A 20 -4.75 -3.03 7.09
N HIS A 21 -4.73 -2.55 8.33
CA HIS A 21 -5.04 -3.38 9.49
C HIS A 21 -6.46 -3.94 9.45
N LEU A 22 -7.46 -3.09 9.23
CA LEU A 22 -8.87 -3.49 9.12
C LEU A 22 -9.13 -4.46 7.95
N ALA A 23 -8.41 -4.29 6.85
CA ALA A 23 -8.51 -5.16 5.68
C ALA A 23 -7.98 -6.56 5.98
N MET A 24 -6.84 -6.66 6.67
CA MET A 24 -6.28 -7.94 7.10
C MET A 24 -7.21 -8.67 8.08
N GLU A 25 -7.81 -7.97 9.05
CA GLU A 25 -8.83 -8.56 9.94
C GLU A 25 -10.03 -9.13 9.18
N LYS A 26 -10.40 -8.47 8.07
CA LYS A 26 -11.48 -8.92 7.17
C LYS A 26 -11.02 -9.93 6.12
N LYS A 27 -9.83 -10.53 6.27
CA LYS A 27 -9.25 -11.53 5.37
C LYS A 27 -9.03 -11.04 3.93
N PHE A 28 -8.79 -9.74 3.72
CA PHE A 28 -8.28 -9.24 2.44
C PHE A 28 -6.76 -9.41 2.39
N ALA A 29 -6.23 -9.64 1.19
CA ALA A 29 -4.83 -9.38 0.94
C ALA A 29 -4.64 -7.87 0.76
N VAL A 30 -3.50 -7.34 1.20
CA VAL A 30 -3.20 -5.91 1.15
C VAL A 30 -1.80 -5.70 0.59
N SER A 31 -1.63 -4.69 -0.25
CA SER A 31 -0.31 -4.21 -0.64
C SER A 31 -0.23 -2.70 -0.47
N PHE A 32 0.84 -2.26 0.19
CA PHE A 32 1.16 -0.85 0.38
C PHE A 32 2.31 -0.46 -0.56
N VAL A 33 2.08 0.52 -1.43
CA VAL A 33 3.01 0.94 -2.48
C VAL A 33 3.20 2.45 -2.39
N VAL A 34 4.43 2.89 -2.16
CA VAL A 34 4.80 4.30 -2.27
C VAL A 34 5.16 4.57 -3.73
N LEU A 35 4.48 5.52 -4.35
CA LEU A 35 4.74 5.91 -5.74
C LEU A 35 5.96 6.83 -5.79
N THR A 36 7.06 6.30 -6.31
CA THR A 36 8.33 7.02 -6.47
C THR A 36 8.70 7.12 -7.95
N ARG A 37 9.87 7.72 -8.24
CA ARG A 37 10.45 7.70 -9.59
C ARG A 37 10.81 6.30 -10.06
N GLU A 38 11.18 5.42 -9.15
CA GLU A 38 11.54 4.03 -9.42
C GLU A 38 10.30 3.16 -9.61
N VAL A 39 9.20 3.47 -8.92
CA VAL A 39 7.91 2.78 -9.03
C VAL A 39 6.86 3.75 -9.59
N PRO A 40 7.01 4.21 -10.85
CA PRO A 40 6.13 5.25 -11.34
C PRO A 40 4.85 4.65 -11.92
N ILE A 41 3.69 5.25 -11.60
CA ILE A 41 2.37 4.73 -12.00
C ILE A 41 2.15 4.59 -13.52
N HIS A 42 2.93 5.29 -14.35
CA HIS A 42 2.89 5.15 -15.82
C HIS A 42 3.50 3.82 -16.33
N LYS A 43 4.35 3.16 -15.53
CA LYS A 43 4.91 1.81 -15.78
C LYS A 43 4.25 0.81 -14.85
N PHE A 44 3.06 0.36 -15.23
CA PHE A 44 2.24 -0.50 -14.38
C PHE A 44 2.89 -1.86 -14.12
N GLU A 45 3.78 -2.33 -15.00
CA GLU A 45 4.62 -3.51 -14.78
C GLU A 45 5.51 -3.36 -13.53
N THR A 46 6.11 -2.19 -13.30
CA THR A 46 6.93 -1.94 -12.11
C THR A 46 6.07 -1.81 -10.87
N VAL A 47 4.89 -1.21 -11.00
CA VAL A 47 3.90 -1.16 -9.91
C VAL A 47 3.45 -2.56 -9.51
N TYR A 48 3.17 -3.45 -10.47
CA TYR A 48 2.82 -4.85 -10.20
C TYR A 48 3.94 -5.56 -9.42
N GLN A 49 5.20 -5.39 -9.85
CA GLN A 49 6.36 -5.98 -9.13
C GLN A 49 6.42 -5.52 -7.67
N THR A 50 6.19 -4.23 -7.41
CA THR A 50 6.13 -3.72 -6.03
C THR A 50 4.94 -4.26 -5.27
N ILE A 51 3.78 -4.41 -5.93
CA ILE A 51 2.57 -4.96 -5.32
C ILE A 51 2.79 -6.40 -4.84
N VAL A 52 3.35 -7.26 -5.70
CA VAL A 52 3.61 -8.65 -5.33
C VAL A 52 4.71 -8.77 -4.28
N ARG A 53 5.68 -7.83 -4.23
CA ARG A 53 6.72 -7.80 -3.20
C ARG A 53 6.22 -7.31 -1.84
N GLN A 54 5.23 -6.42 -1.82
CA GLN A 54 4.66 -5.84 -0.59
C GLN A 54 3.33 -6.50 -0.18
N LEU A 55 3.01 -7.65 -0.77
CA LEU A 55 1.75 -8.36 -0.52
C LEU A 55 1.73 -8.93 0.90
N GLN A 56 0.67 -8.65 1.63
CA GLN A 56 0.41 -9.18 2.98
C GLN A 56 -1.00 -9.77 3.02
N GLY A 57 -1.25 -10.72 3.91
CA GLY A 57 -2.57 -11.34 4.07
C GLY A 57 -2.57 -12.38 5.17
N ASP A 58 -3.46 -13.37 5.06
CA ASP A 58 -3.52 -14.53 5.98
C ASP A 58 -2.40 -15.55 5.71
N PHE A 59 -1.14 -15.08 5.80
CA PHE A 59 0.10 -15.86 5.69
C PHE A 59 1.25 -15.13 6.42
N GLN A 60 2.28 -15.87 6.80
CA GLN A 60 3.44 -15.34 7.53
C GLN A 60 4.43 -14.66 6.57
N GLY A 61 4.84 -13.43 6.88
CA GLY A 61 5.81 -12.66 6.10
C GLY A 61 5.19 -11.68 5.12
N ILE A 62 6.01 -11.19 4.18
CA ILE A 62 5.63 -10.18 3.17
C ILE A 62 6.07 -10.69 1.80
N GLY A 63 5.19 -10.57 0.83
CA GLY A 63 5.45 -10.86 -0.57
C GLY A 63 4.75 -12.12 -1.09
N ILE A 64 4.68 -12.22 -2.42
CA ILE A 64 4.03 -13.31 -3.13
C ILE A 64 4.70 -14.65 -2.87
N ARG A 65 6.03 -14.67 -2.63
CA ARG A 65 6.76 -15.90 -2.27
C ARG A 65 6.20 -16.54 -1.01
N ASN A 66 6.04 -15.74 0.05
CA ASN A 66 5.46 -16.19 1.31
C ASN A 66 4.01 -16.64 1.15
N MET A 67 3.22 -15.91 0.35
CA MET A 67 1.85 -16.30 0.03
C MET A 67 1.78 -17.65 -0.70
N LEU A 68 2.62 -17.86 -1.73
CA LEU A 68 2.68 -19.11 -2.49
C LEU A 68 3.16 -20.27 -1.62
N ALA A 69 4.19 -20.06 -0.79
CA ALA A 69 4.68 -21.07 0.13
C ALA A 69 3.60 -21.50 1.13
N ALA A 70 2.93 -20.53 1.79
CA ALA A 70 1.85 -20.82 2.72
C ALA A 70 0.63 -21.50 2.04
N TRP A 71 0.36 -21.15 0.78
CA TRP A 71 -0.68 -21.81 0.00
C TRP A 71 -0.30 -23.28 -0.32
N LEU A 72 0.92 -23.53 -0.77
CA LEU A 72 1.42 -24.88 -1.03
C LEU A 72 1.40 -25.75 0.23
N GLU A 73 1.70 -25.19 1.40
CA GLU A 73 1.60 -25.90 2.69
C GLU A 73 0.17 -26.26 3.08
N LYS A 74 -0.81 -25.44 2.67
CA LYS A 74 -2.25 -25.70 2.92
C LYS A 74 -2.85 -26.74 1.98
N LEU A 75 -2.21 -27.02 0.83
CA LEU A 75 -2.69 -28.07 -0.07
C LEU A 75 -2.55 -29.43 0.62
N ASP A 76 -3.64 -30.22 0.61
CA ASP A 76 -3.70 -31.51 1.28
C ASP A 76 -2.59 -32.44 0.76
N THR A 77 -1.59 -32.64 1.60
CA THR A 77 -0.40 -33.43 1.29
C THR A 77 -0.76 -34.89 1.02
N THR A 78 -1.89 -35.40 1.49
CA THR A 78 -2.25 -36.81 1.25
C THR A 78 -2.91 -37.06 -0.10
N THR A 79 -3.59 -36.06 -0.68
CA THR A 79 -4.31 -36.20 -1.95
C THR A 79 -3.54 -35.70 -3.16
N VAL A 80 -2.57 -34.81 -2.99
CA VAL A 80 -1.80 -34.22 -4.09
C VAL A 80 -0.39 -34.83 -4.20
N GLN A 81 0.13 -35.42 -3.12
CA GLN A 81 1.47 -36.01 -3.05
C GLN A 81 1.47 -37.49 -3.42
N GLY A 82 2.55 -37.93 -4.07
CA GLY A 82 2.82 -39.35 -4.32
C GLY A 82 2.61 -39.78 -5.78
N LYS A 83 3.00 -41.04 -6.04
CA LYS A 83 2.98 -41.67 -7.37
C LYS A 83 1.66 -42.37 -7.70
N THR A 84 0.65 -42.27 -6.83
CA THR A 84 -0.64 -42.90 -7.07
C THR A 84 -1.34 -42.25 -8.26
N ASP A 85 -2.10 -43.03 -9.02
CA ASP A 85 -2.89 -42.49 -10.13
C ASP A 85 -3.89 -41.42 -9.65
N ASP A 86 -4.37 -41.53 -8.41
CA ASP A 86 -5.30 -40.57 -7.83
C ASP A 86 -4.62 -39.23 -7.49
N ALA A 87 -3.38 -39.24 -6.98
CA ALA A 87 -2.62 -38.00 -6.77
C ALA A 87 -2.32 -37.28 -8.08
N ARG A 88 -1.96 -38.02 -9.13
CA ARG A 88 -1.75 -37.47 -10.48
C ARG A 88 -3.05 -36.88 -11.04
N LYS A 89 -4.18 -37.59 -10.90
CA LYS A 89 -5.50 -37.07 -11.32
C LYS A 89 -5.87 -35.79 -10.58
N ASN A 90 -5.62 -35.73 -9.27
CA ASN A 90 -5.91 -34.53 -8.46
C ASN A 90 -5.07 -33.33 -8.89
N ARG A 91 -3.76 -33.52 -9.17
CA ARG A 91 -2.91 -32.45 -9.74
C ARG A 91 -3.42 -31.97 -11.09
N MET A 92 -3.81 -32.90 -11.97
CA MET A 92 -4.39 -32.56 -13.27
C MET A 92 -5.72 -31.80 -13.13
N ALA A 93 -6.57 -32.22 -12.19
CA ALA A 93 -7.85 -31.56 -11.91
C ALA A 93 -7.63 -30.13 -11.41
N LEU A 94 -6.67 -29.92 -10.50
CA LEU A 94 -6.32 -28.58 -9.99
C LEU A 94 -5.75 -27.68 -11.10
N ALA A 95 -4.88 -28.21 -11.95
CA ALA A 95 -4.36 -27.47 -13.11
C ALA A 95 -5.49 -27.06 -14.08
N GLU A 96 -6.47 -27.94 -14.26
CA GLU A 96 -7.65 -27.67 -15.08
C GLU A 96 -8.60 -26.67 -14.41
N GLU A 97 -8.72 -26.72 -13.08
CA GLU A 97 -9.46 -25.74 -12.30
C GLU A 97 -8.88 -24.33 -12.51
N PHE A 98 -7.56 -24.14 -12.40
CA PHE A 98 -6.93 -22.83 -12.65
C PHE A 98 -7.18 -22.31 -14.06
N ARG A 99 -7.09 -23.17 -15.08
CA ARG A 99 -7.38 -22.80 -16.47
C ARG A 99 -8.84 -22.39 -16.69
N ASN A 100 -9.75 -22.97 -15.91
CA ASN A 100 -11.18 -22.68 -15.99
C ASN A 100 -11.62 -21.48 -15.14
N ILE A 101 -10.72 -20.87 -14.36
CA ILE A 101 -11.01 -19.60 -13.68
C ILE A 101 -11.19 -18.50 -14.74
N GLN A 102 -12.44 -18.07 -14.94
CA GLN A 102 -12.80 -17.07 -15.94
C GLN A 102 -12.01 -15.77 -15.72
N GLY A 103 -11.26 -15.37 -16.75
CA GLY A 103 -10.46 -14.14 -16.73
C GLY A 103 -9.05 -14.30 -16.15
N MET A 104 -8.64 -15.50 -15.74
CA MET A 104 -7.25 -15.79 -15.41
C MET A 104 -6.40 -15.91 -16.69
N ASP A 105 -5.19 -15.36 -16.66
CA ASP A 105 -4.21 -15.54 -17.73
C ASP A 105 -3.73 -16.99 -17.79
N ILE A 106 -3.62 -17.54 -18.99
CA ILE A 106 -3.21 -18.94 -19.17
C ILE A 106 -1.78 -19.21 -18.70
N ASN A 107 -0.86 -18.26 -18.84
CA ASN A 107 0.50 -18.41 -18.32
C ASN A 107 0.50 -18.40 -16.79
N PHE A 108 -0.37 -17.58 -16.18
CA PHE A 108 -0.53 -17.57 -14.72
C PHE A 108 -1.11 -18.89 -14.19
N ALA A 109 -2.13 -19.43 -14.84
CA ALA A 109 -2.67 -20.76 -14.52
C ALA A 109 -1.62 -21.87 -14.69
N ASN A 110 -0.86 -21.84 -15.79
CA ASN A 110 0.21 -22.80 -16.04
C ASN A 110 1.33 -22.68 -15.00
N ALA A 111 1.69 -21.48 -14.58
CA ALA A 111 2.69 -21.25 -13.53
C ALA A 111 2.24 -21.81 -12.17
N LEU A 112 0.96 -21.64 -11.80
CA LEU A 112 0.41 -22.23 -10.59
C LEU A 112 0.43 -23.76 -10.65
N ALA A 113 0.01 -24.34 -11.77
CA ALA A 113 0.07 -25.79 -11.98
C ALA A 113 1.51 -26.32 -11.95
N ALA A 114 2.44 -25.60 -12.57
CA ALA A 114 3.87 -25.93 -12.55
C ALA A 114 4.44 -25.89 -11.13
N LEU A 115 4.03 -24.93 -10.31
CA LEU A 115 4.47 -24.82 -8.91
C LEU A 115 3.95 -26.00 -8.06
N VAL A 116 2.72 -26.42 -8.28
CA VAL A 116 2.14 -27.63 -7.64
C VAL A 116 2.91 -28.88 -8.07
N ASN A 117 3.16 -29.05 -9.37
CA ASN A 117 3.91 -30.20 -9.88
C ASN A 117 5.35 -30.21 -9.35
N ASN A 118 6.05 -29.07 -9.39
CA ASN A 118 7.39 -28.94 -8.84
C ASN A 118 7.44 -29.33 -7.35
N ARG A 119 6.41 -29.02 -6.55
CA ARG A 119 6.38 -29.35 -5.12
C ARG A 119 5.98 -30.80 -4.81
N PHE A 120 5.03 -31.38 -5.55
CA PHE A 120 4.36 -32.63 -5.17
C PHE A 120 4.57 -33.80 -6.13
N ASP A 121 5.02 -33.55 -7.36
CA ASP A 121 5.22 -34.59 -8.34
C ASP A 121 6.55 -35.33 -8.09
N PRO A 122 6.51 -36.65 -7.84
CA PRO A 122 7.72 -37.40 -7.54
C PRO A 122 8.76 -37.47 -8.65
N GLU A 123 8.39 -37.21 -9.90
CA GLU A 123 9.35 -37.11 -11.00
C GLU A 123 10.32 -35.94 -10.82
N PHE A 124 9.93 -34.91 -10.05
CA PHE A 124 10.79 -33.76 -9.75
C PHE A 124 11.72 -34.02 -8.56
N PHE A 125 11.54 -35.10 -7.78
CA PHE A 125 12.43 -35.42 -6.64
C PHE A 125 13.70 -36.18 -7.05
N GLU A 126 13.85 -36.57 -8.32
CA GLU A 126 15.05 -37.30 -8.77
C GLU A 126 16.31 -36.42 -8.79
N ASP A 127 16.13 -35.11 -8.96
CA ASP A 127 17.19 -34.10 -8.98
C ASP A 127 16.76 -32.89 -8.15
N GLN A 128 17.18 -32.89 -6.87
CA GLN A 128 16.80 -31.85 -5.92
C GLN A 128 17.39 -30.48 -6.30
N GLU A 129 18.59 -30.41 -6.86
CA GLU A 129 19.19 -29.15 -7.31
C GLU A 129 18.37 -28.54 -8.45
N LYS A 130 17.95 -29.36 -9.41
CA LYS A 130 17.08 -28.92 -10.49
C LYS A 130 15.69 -28.52 -9.98
N GLN A 131 15.12 -29.27 -9.04
CA GLN A 131 13.84 -28.93 -8.42
C GLN A 131 13.87 -27.55 -7.77
N ASP A 132 14.90 -27.26 -6.99
CA ASP A 132 15.09 -25.98 -6.30
C ASP A 132 15.32 -24.84 -7.32
N ALA A 133 16.07 -25.09 -8.39
CA ALA A 133 16.26 -24.13 -9.48
C ALA A 133 14.95 -23.82 -10.22
N ASP A 134 14.18 -24.86 -10.60
CA ASP A 134 12.87 -24.73 -11.24
C ASP A 134 11.88 -23.98 -10.34
N HIS A 135 11.92 -24.24 -9.03
CA HIS A 135 11.13 -23.53 -8.03
C HIS A 135 11.47 -22.04 -7.99
N GLU A 136 12.76 -21.70 -7.91
CA GLU A 136 13.22 -20.31 -7.90
C GLU A 136 12.86 -19.57 -9.20
N VAL A 137 12.96 -20.25 -10.34
CA VAL A 137 12.54 -19.70 -11.65
C VAL A 137 11.06 -19.32 -11.63
N LEU A 138 10.18 -20.20 -11.12
CA LEU A 138 8.75 -19.94 -11.02
C LEU A 138 8.45 -18.78 -10.06
N LEU A 139 9.08 -18.76 -8.88
CA LEU A 139 8.92 -17.67 -7.92
C LEU A 139 9.37 -16.33 -8.51
N HIS A 140 10.51 -16.30 -9.19
CA HIS A 140 11.00 -15.09 -9.85
C HIS A 140 10.06 -14.61 -10.95
N TRP A 141 9.41 -15.52 -11.68
CA TRP A 141 8.40 -15.17 -12.69
C TRP A 141 7.15 -14.54 -12.05
N PHE A 142 6.65 -15.10 -10.94
CA PHE A 142 5.50 -14.54 -10.19
C PHE A 142 5.78 -13.13 -9.63
N GLU A 143 7.03 -12.86 -9.25
CA GLU A 143 7.51 -11.54 -8.85
C GLU A 143 7.56 -10.54 -10.01
N GLY A 144 7.32 -10.98 -11.24
CA GLY A 144 7.49 -10.18 -12.46
C GLY A 144 8.94 -10.00 -12.86
N GLY A 145 9.84 -10.83 -12.35
CA GLY A 145 11.26 -10.85 -12.69
C GLY A 145 11.53 -11.24 -14.15
N LYS A 146 12.74 -10.94 -14.62
CA LYS A 146 13.14 -11.28 -15.99
C LYS A 146 13.73 -12.69 -16.01
N VAL A 147 12.95 -13.64 -16.51
CA VAL A 147 13.37 -15.03 -16.71
C VAL A 147 13.55 -15.30 -18.21
N THR A 148 14.46 -16.19 -18.59
CA THR A 148 14.64 -16.53 -20.01
C THR A 148 13.51 -17.43 -20.52
N LYS A 149 13.14 -17.29 -21.80
CA LYS A 149 12.13 -18.15 -22.43
C LYS A 149 12.51 -19.64 -22.42
N ARG A 150 13.81 -19.95 -22.33
CA ARG A 150 14.30 -21.34 -22.28
C ARG A 150 13.95 -21.99 -20.95
N GLU A 151 14.11 -21.25 -19.85
CA GLU A 151 13.77 -21.69 -18.49
C GLU A 151 12.25 -21.81 -18.28
N LEU A 152 11.44 -20.98 -18.96
CA LEU A 152 9.98 -20.99 -18.81
C LEU A 152 9.26 -22.03 -19.68
N LYS A 153 9.90 -22.49 -20.76
CA LYS A 153 9.29 -23.42 -21.73
C LYS A 153 8.83 -24.74 -21.11
N PRO A 154 9.57 -25.39 -20.18
CA PRO A 154 9.12 -26.61 -19.50
C PRO A 154 7.79 -26.43 -18.76
N PHE A 155 7.52 -25.23 -18.25
CA PHE A 155 6.30 -24.89 -17.51
C PHE A 155 5.16 -24.40 -18.40
N GLN A 156 5.32 -24.44 -19.73
CA GLN A 156 4.34 -23.93 -20.70
C GLN A 156 3.99 -22.45 -20.50
N ILE A 157 4.99 -21.67 -20.07
CA ILE A 157 4.90 -20.22 -19.90
C ILE A 157 5.63 -19.56 -21.09
N TYR A 158 4.93 -18.69 -21.82
CA TYR A 158 5.45 -18.08 -23.06
C TYR A 158 5.62 -16.56 -22.95
N GLU A 159 4.95 -15.94 -21.97
CA GLU A 159 4.99 -14.51 -21.75
C GLU A 159 5.67 -14.13 -20.43
N PHE A 160 6.34 -12.98 -20.46
CA PHE A 160 6.89 -12.31 -19.29
C PHE A 160 6.08 -11.05 -19.01
N LEU A 161 6.17 -10.55 -17.78
CA LEU A 161 5.52 -9.31 -17.37
C LEU A 161 5.99 -8.13 -18.22
N ASN A 162 5.04 -7.41 -18.82
CA ASN A 162 5.29 -6.25 -19.64
C ASN A 162 4.14 -5.24 -19.52
N LYS A 163 4.29 -4.09 -20.19
CA LYS A 163 3.29 -3.01 -20.16
C LYS A 163 1.89 -3.46 -20.61
N THR A 164 1.79 -4.38 -21.57
CA THR A 164 0.50 -4.78 -22.17
C THR A 164 -0.23 -5.83 -21.35
N ASN A 165 0.48 -6.75 -20.67
CA ASN A 165 -0.13 -7.82 -19.88
C ASN A 165 -0.15 -7.58 -18.36
N SER A 166 0.53 -6.55 -17.84
CA SER A 166 0.60 -6.25 -16.40
C SER A 166 -0.76 -6.14 -15.70
N LYS A 167 -1.78 -5.59 -16.38
CA LYS A 167 -3.15 -5.51 -15.84
C LYS A 167 -3.83 -6.89 -15.77
N GLN A 168 -3.58 -7.72 -16.77
CA GLN A 168 -4.11 -9.09 -16.82
C GLN A 168 -3.43 -9.99 -15.78
N PHE A 169 -2.15 -9.79 -15.51
CA PHE A 169 -1.42 -10.41 -14.40
C PHE A 169 -2.00 -10.00 -13.05
N MET A 170 -2.27 -8.70 -12.86
CA MET A 170 -2.95 -8.21 -11.66
C MET A 170 -4.32 -8.88 -11.45
N ASN A 171 -5.13 -8.97 -12.52
CA ASN A 171 -6.42 -9.65 -12.45
C ASN A 171 -6.28 -11.12 -12.07
N SER A 172 -5.30 -11.83 -12.66
CA SER A 172 -5.02 -13.23 -12.35
C SER A 172 -4.61 -13.42 -10.89
N LEU A 173 -3.78 -12.53 -10.34
CA LEU A 173 -3.43 -12.52 -8.92
C LEU A 173 -4.67 -12.34 -8.03
N ILE A 174 -5.55 -11.41 -8.36
CA ILE A 174 -6.78 -11.16 -7.58
C ILE A 174 -7.70 -12.38 -7.61
N LEU A 175 -7.88 -12.99 -8.79
CA LEU A 175 -8.68 -14.21 -8.94
C LEU A 175 -8.07 -15.37 -8.16
N PHE A 176 -6.74 -15.51 -8.18
CA PHE A 176 -6.05 -16.52 -7.39
C PHE A 176 -6.21 -16.30 -5.88
N LEU A 177 -6.04 -15.06 -5.41
CA LEU A 177 -6.27 -14.68 -4.00
C LEU A 177 -7.70 -15.06 -3.55
N ARG A 178 -8.70 -14.83 -4.40
CA ARG A 178 -10.08 -15.25 -4.14
C ARG A 178 -10.22 -16.77 -4.07
N HIS A 179 -9.57 -17.47 -4.99
CA HIS A 179 -9.60 -18.93 -5.05
C HIS A 179 -8.97 -19.56 -3.78
N ILE A 180 -7.90 -18.99 -3.24
CA ILE A 180 -7.24 -19.49 -2.01
C ILE A 180 -7.87 -18.97 -0.69
N GLY A 181 -8.99 -18.24 -0.77
CA GLY A 181 -9.82 -17.90 0.40
C GLY A 181 -9.76 -16.44 0.90
N HIS A 182 -8.97 -15.56 0.27
CA HIS A 182 -8.99 -14.13 0.60
C HIS A 182 -10.27 -13.46 0.09
N GLN A 183 -10.67 -12.34 0.70
CA GLN A 183 -11.86 -11.57 0.26
C GLN A 183 -11.64 -10.73 -1.00
N GLY A 184 -10.37 -10.54 -1.38
CA GLY A 184 -9.94 -9.72 -2.50
C GLY A 184 -8.60 -9.05 -2.18
N LEU A 185 -8.26 -8.04 -2.96
CA LEU A 185 -7.05 -7.25 -2.83
C LEU A 185 -7.37 -5.79 -2.50
N ILE A 186 -6.73 -5.26 -1.46
CA ILE A 186 -6.69 -3.82 -1.18
C ILE A 186 -5.31 -3.28 -1.57
N LEU A 187 -5.30 -2.33 -2.50
CA LEU A 187 -4.11 -1.60 -2.92
C LEU A 187 -4.11 -0.22 -2.30
N LEU A 188 -3.04 0.09 -1.57
CA LEU A 188 -2.80 1.39 -0.96
C LEU A 188 -1.63 2.03 -1.69
N MET A 189 -1.91 3.11 -2.42
CA MET A 189 -0.98 3.81 -3.29
C MET A 189 -0.69 5.18 -2.67
N ASP A 190 0.46 5.33 -2.02
CA ASP A 190 0.87 6.59 -1.39
C ASP A 190 1.66 7.47 -2.37
N GLU A 191 1.77 8.76 -2.07
CA GLU A 191 2.59 9.75 -2.79
C GLU A 191 2.26 9.93 -4.30
N MET A 192 0.98 9.93 -4.68
CA MET A 192 0.58 10.14 -6.07
C MET A 192 0.97 11.54 -6.61
N GLU A 193 1.21 12.51 -5.73
CA GLU A 193 1.66 13.84 -6.10
C GLU A 193 3.03 13.89 -6.78
N THR A 194 3.84 12.83 -6.65
CA THR A 194 5.10 12.68 -7.37
C THR A 194 4.92 12.74 -8.90
N VAL A 195 3.72 12.43 -9.40
CA VAL A 195 3.36 12.55 -10.81
C VAL A 195 3.33 14.02 -11.26
N VAL A 196 2.91 14.97 -10.42
CA VAL A 196 2.75 16.38 -10.81
C VAL A 196 4.07 17.01 -11.26
N ALA A 197 5.18 16.57 -10.67
CA ALA A 197 6.53 17.02 -11.01
C ALA A 197 7.08 16.46 -12.34
N GLN A 198 6.42 15.47 -12.96
CA GLN A 198 6.89 14.81 -14.18
C GLN A 198 6.59 15.61 -15.45
N SER A 199 7.17 15.21 -16.59
CA SER A 199 6.87 15.81 -17.90
C SER A 199 5.42 15.54 -18.34
N ALA A 200 4.85 16.38 -19.21
CA ALA A 200 3.45 16.25 -19.64
C ALA A 200 3.10 14.87 -20.23
N SER A 201 4.02 14.29 -21.02
CA SER A 201 3.85 12.95 -21.59
C SER A 201 3.73 11.87 -20.50
N ILE A 202 4.62 11.92 -19.51
CA ILE A 202 4.63 10.98 -18.38
C ILE A 202 3.37 11.15 -17.53
N ARG A 203 2.97 12.41 -17.25
CA ARG A 203 1.74 12.71 -16.49
C ARG A 203 0.49 12.16 -17.18
N ASN A 204 0.36 12.37 -18.49
CA ASN A 204 -0.79 11.87 -19.25
C ASN A 204 -0.85 10.34 -19.23
N ALA A 205 0.29 9.66 -19.38
CA ALA A 205 0.35 8.20 -19.27
C ALA A 205 0.00 7.70 -17.86
N ALA A 206 0.45 8.41 -16.83
CA ALA A 206 0.11 8.11 -15.43
C ALA A 206 -1.40 8.28 -15.17
N TYR A 207 -1.98 9.41 -15.57
CA TYR A 207 -3.41 9.68 -15.38
C TYR A 207 -4.31 8.75 -16.19
N GLU A 208 -3.89 8.34 -17.39
CA GLU A 208 -4.61 7.31 -18.16
C GLU A 208 -4.57 5.96 -17.43
N ASN A 209 -3.43 5.55 -16.84
CA ASN A 209 -3.40 4.34 -16.03
C ASN A 209 -4.32 4.43 -14.80
N VAL A 210 -4.34 5.56 -14.09
CA VAL A 210 -5.26 5.80 -12.97
C VAL A 210 -6.71 5.73 -13.42
N ARG A 211 -7.05 6.36 -14.55
CA ARG A 211 -8.40 6.30 -15.13
C ARG A 211 -8.80 4.86 -15.49
N LEU A 212 -7.92 4.11 -16.14
CA LEU A 212 -8.15 2.70 -16.46
C LEU A 212 -8.32 1.85 -15.19
N LEU A 213 -7.66 2.17 -14.08
CA LEU A 213 -7.89 1.52 -12.79
C LEU A 213 -9.27 1.87 -12.21
N ILE A 214 -9.76 3.11 -12.38
CA ILE A 214 -11.13 3.48 -11.98
C ILE A 214 -12.14 2.65 -12.78
N ASP A 215 -12.04 2.70 -14.12
CA ASP A 215 -12.96 2.01 -15.03
C ASP A 215 -12.96 0.50 -14.76
N ASN A 216 -11.79 -0.11 -14.54
CA ASN A 216 -11.68 -1.53 -14.20
C ASN A 216 -12.09 -1.86 -12.77
N SER A 217 -12.03 -0.92 -11.82
CA SER A 217 -12.50 -1.17 -10.45
C SER A 217 -14.02 -1.29 -10.37
N GLU A 218 -14.75 -0.73 -11.35
CA GLU A 218 -16.21 -0.92 -11.47
C GLU A 218 -16.55 -2.34 -11.94
N SER A 219 -15.67 -2.99 -12.72
CA SER A 219 -15.85 -4.37 -13.20
C SER A 219 -15.16 -5.43 -12.32
N SER A 220 -14.11 -5.06 -11.60
CA SER A 220 -13.30 -5.97 -10.76
C SER A 220 -13.91 -6.08 -9.36
N GLN A 221 -14.79 -7.07 -9.16
CA GLN A 221 -15.57 -7.27 -7.93
C GLN A 221 -14.74 -7.46 -6.64
N TYR A 222 -13.42 -7.67 -6.76
CA TYR A 222 -12.53 -8.03 -5.65
C TYR A 222 -11.32 -7.11 -5.48
N LEU A 223 -11.35 -5.92 -6.08
CA LEU A 223 -10.27 -4.95 -6.03
C LEU A 223 -10.73 -3.63 -5.40
N HIS A 224 -10.03 -3.20 -4.36
CA HIS A 224 -10.20 -1.89 -3.77
C HIS A 224 -8.89 -1.13 -3.81
N ILE A 225 -8.89 0.09 -4.36
CA ILE A 225 -7.70 0.91 -4.48
C ILE A 225 -7.92 2.23 -3.74
N PHE A 226 -6.94 2.62 -2.93
CA PHE A 226 -6.87 3.89 -2.24
C PHE A 226 -5.62 4.64 -2.70
N PHE A 227 -5.78 5.86 -3.17
CA PHE A 227 -4.68 6.76 -3.50
C PHE A 227 -4.56 7.86 -2.47
N SER A 228 -3.35 8.17 -2.03
CA SER A 228 -3.05 9.34 -1.21
C SER A 228 -2.72 10.48 -2.16
N ILE A 229 -3.39 11.62 -1.99
CA ILE A 229 -3.17 12.81 -2.82
C ILE A 229 -3.12 14.05 -1.94
N ILE A 230 -2.43 15.08 -2.43
CA ILE A 230 -2.53 16.44 -1.92
C ILE A 230 -3.55 17.25 -2.73
N PRO A 231 -4.12 18.33 -2.17
CA PRO A 231 -5.09 19.17 -2.88
C PRO A 231 -4.59 19.69 -4.24
N ASP A 232 -3.28 19.92 -4.36
CA ASP A 232 -2.65 20.38 -5.61
C ASP A 232 -2.79 19.37 -6.76
N VAL A 233 -2.87 18.07 -6.47
CA VAL A 233 -3.12 17.02 -7.48
C VAL A 233 -4.53 17.16 -8.06
N LEU A 234 -5.50 17.63 -7.28
CA LEU A 234 -6.86 17.88 -7.77
C LEU A 234 -6.97 19.22 -8.49
N MET A 235 -6.32 20.26 -7.96
CA MET A 235 -6.64 21.64 -8.30
C MET A 235 -5.71 22.28 -9.32
N SER A 236 -4.44 21.85 -9.39
CA SER A 236 -3.44 22.46 -10.27
C SER A 236 -3.69 22.15 -11.75
N GLU A 237 -3.14 23.01 -12.62
CA GLU A 237 -3.15 22.80 -14.08
C GLU A 237 -2.37 21.57 -14.53
N LYS A 238 -1.47 21.06 -13.69
CA LYS A 238 -0.68 19.84 -13.93
C LYS A 238 -1.26 18.60 -13.24
N GLY A 239 -2.28 18.78 -12.41
CA GLY A 239 -3.01 17.75 -11.69
C GLY A 239 -4.03 17.02 -12.56
N PHE A 240 -5.04 16.39 -11.95
CA PHE A 240 -6.08 15.64 -12.66
C PHE A 240 -6.87 16.48 -13.66
N LYS A 241 -7.01 17.79 -13.43
CA LYS A 241 -7.62 18.72 -14.39
C LYS A 241 -6.89 18.78 -15.73
N SER A 242 -5.62 18.39 -15.79
CA SER A 242 -4.86 18.35 -17.04
C SER A 242 -5.26 17.17 -17.93
N TYR A 243 -6.12 16.27 -17.45
CA TYR A 243 -6.54 15.06 -18.17
C TYR A 243 -8.05 14.84 -18.02
N ASP A 244 -8.81 15.38 -18.97
CA ASP A 244 -10.29 15.46 -18.93
C ASP A 244 -10.98 14.11 -18.68
N ALA A 245 -10.45 13.02 -19.26
CA ALA A 245 -11.03 11.68 -19.10
C ALA A 245 -11.00 11.21 -17.63
N LEU A 246 -9.91 11.49 -16.90
CA LEU A 246 -9.83 11.22 -15.47
C LEU A 246 -10.67 12.23 -14.67
N TRP A 247 -10.56 13.51 -15.02
CA TRP A 247 -11.26 14.57 -14.29
C TRP A 247 -12.78 14.40 -14.30
N SER A 248 -13.37 14.01 -15.43
CA SER A 248 -14.82 13.76 -15.54
C SER A 248 -15.33 12.68 -14.58
N ARG A 249 -14.53 11.63 -14.33
CA ARG A 249 -14.84 10.56 -13.37
C ARG A 249 -14.71 10.99 -11.93
N ILE A 250 -13.79 11.91 -11.62
CA ILE A 250 -13.59 12.41 -10.25
C ILE A 250 -14.61 13.51 -9.91
N ARG A 251 -14.86 14.45 -10.84
CA ARG A 251 -15.72 15.61 -10.63
C ARG A 251 -17.17 15.24 -10.36
N SER A 252 -17.70 14.25 -11.09
CA SER A 252 -19.09 13.76 -10.91
C SER A 252 -19.39 13.27 -9.49
N ILE A 253 -18.36 13.11 -8.65
CA ILE A 253 -18.44 12.51 -7.32
C ILE A 253 -18.17 13.54 -6.20
N GLY A 254 -17.67 14.74 -6.55
CA GLY A 254 -17.23 15.78 -5.61
C GLY A 254 -18.18 16.96 -5.39
N GLU A 255 -19.38 16.96 -5.97
CA GLU A 255 -20.29 18.14 -5.96
C GLU A 255 -21.16 18.30 -4.69
N SER A 256 -20.94 17.49 -3.64
CA SER A 256 -21.69 17.64 -2.38
C SER A 256 -20.87 18.39 -1.34
N ALA A 257 -21.44 19.47 -0.77
CA ALA A 257 -20.86 20.22 0.35
C ALA A 257 -20.81 19.42 1.67
N LYS A 258 -21.41 18.22 1.70
CA LYS A 258 -21.31 17.28 2.82
C LYS A 258 -20.34 16.16 2.46
N LEU A 259 -19.47 15.81 3.41
CA LEU A 259 -18.61 14.62 3.32
C LEU A 259 -19.42 13.39 2.92
N ASN A 260 -19.11 12.87 1.74
CA ASN A 260 -19.67 11.62 1.26
C ASN A 260 -18.63 10.51 1.48
N TYR A 261 -18.74 9.76 2.58
CA TYR A 261 -17.87 8.61 2.86
C TYR A 261 -17.99 7.47 1.83
N ARG A 262 -19.07 7.47 1.02
CA ARG A 262 -19.25 6.56 -0.12
C ARG A 262 -18.69 7.14 -1.42
N GLY A 263 -18.27 8.40 -1.40
CA GLY A 263 -17.64 9.08 -2.51
C GLY A 263 -16.27 8.53 -2.83
N VAL A 264 -15.81 8.84 -4.02
CA VAL A 264 -14.47 8.51 -4.51
C VAL A 264 -13.43 9.42 -3.89
N LEU A 265 -13.80 10.63 -3.43
CA LEU A 265 -12.92 11.53 -2.71
C LEU A 265 -13.26 11.53 -1.22
N VAL A 266 -12.26 11.21 -0.39
CA VAL A 266 -12.30 11.33 1.07
C VAL A 266 -11.37 12.47 1.45
N ASP A 267 -11.93 13.60 1.85
CA ASP A 267 -11.16 14.80 2.18
C ASP A 267 -10.95 14.89 3.70
N ILE A 268 -9.72 14.63 4.15
CA ILE A 268 -9.35 14.63 5.57
C ILE A 268 -9.49 16.04 6.16
N HIS A 269 -9.31 17.09 5.37
CA HIS A 269 -9.48 18.48 5.83
C HIS A 269 -10.89 18.80 6.30
N GLN A 270 -11.89 18.06 5.80
CA GLN A 270 -13.29 18.26 6.21
C GLN A 270 -13.62 17.53 7.52
N THR A 271 -12.72 16.69 8.02
CA THR A 271 -12.80 16.02 9.32
C THR A 271 -11.57 16.34 10.19
N PRO A 272 -11.32 17.61 10.55
CA PRO A 272 -10.19 17.94 11.40
C PRO A 272 -10.42 17.37 12.82
N LEU A 273 -9.35 16.90 13.46
CA LEU A 273 -9.40 16.49 14.85
C LEU A 273 -9.77 17.67 15.75
N LYS A 274 -10.71 17.44 16.66
CA LYS A 274 -11.06 18.37 17.73
C LYS A 274 -9.95 18.39 18.79
N ASN A 275 -9.97 19.43 19.63
CA ASN A 275 -9.00 19.53 20.75
C ASN A 275 -9.04 18.31 21.66
N GLU A 276 -10.24 17.84 21.99
CA GLU A 276 -10.43 16.66 22.85
C GLU A 276 -9.76 15.42 22.23
N GLU A 277 -9.93 15.21 20.92
CA GLU A 277 -9.33 14.10 20.18
C GLU A 277 -7.80 14.24 20.04
N LEU A 278 -7.28 15.47 19.94
CA LEU A 278 -5.83 15.74 19.95
C LEU A 278 -5.21 15.48 21.32
N VAL A 279 -5.89 15.83 22.41
CA VAL A 279 -5.43 15.55 23.77
C VAL A 279 -5.46 14.04 24.04
N GLU A 280 -6.49 13.33 23.57
CA GLU A 280 -6.55 11.86 23.64
C GLU A 280 -5.37 11.22 22.87
N LEU A 281 -5.13 11.67 21.63
CA LEU A 281 -3.96 11.26 20.86
C LEU A 281 -2.66 11.55 21.61
N GLY A 282 -2.55 12.72 22.24
CA GLY A 282 -1.41 13.10 23.06
C GLY A 282 -1.21 12.17 24.25
N GLY A 283 -2.29 11.78 24.93
CA GLY A 283 -2.27 10.80 26.02
C GLY A 283 -1.76 9.43 25.55
N CYS A 284 -2.18 8.96 24.37
CA CYS A 284 -1.66 7.73 23.76
C CYS A 284 -0.16 7.85 23.47
N LEU A 285 0.28 8.96 22.87
CA LEU A 285 1.69 9.21 22.55
C LEU A 285 2.57 9.28 23.81
N ARG A 286 2.11 9.98 24.84
CA ARG A 286 2.74 10.03 26.16
C ARG A 286 2.92 8.62 26.73
N THR A 287 1.88 7.80 26.69
CA THR A 287 1.94 6.40 27.16
C THR A 287 2.96 5.58 26.38
N LEU A 288 2.94 5.68 25.04
CA LEU A 288 3.89 4.97 24.18
C LEU A 288 5.34 5.42 24.45
N HIS A 289 5.58 6.71 24.61
CA HIS A 289 6.90 7.26 24.91
C HIS A 289 7.43 6.77 26.26
N GLY A 290 6.61 6.78 27.30
CA GLY A 290 6.95 6.23 28.63
C GLY A 290 7.33 4.74 28.56
N ILE A 291 6.62 3.94 27.76
CA ILE A 291 6.96 2.52 27.54
C ILE A 291 8.29 2.37 26.79
N SER A 292 8.49 3.14 25.71
CA SER A 292 9.68 3.06 24.87
C SER A 292 10.96 3.44 25.60
N TYR A 293 10.90 4.49 26.42
CA TYR A 293 12.06 5.03 27.16
C TYR A 293 12.11 4.58 28.63
N ARG A 294 11.10 3.82 29.09
CA ARG A 294 11.01 3.26 30.45
C ARG A 294 11.02 4.31 31.56
N TRP A 295 10.24 5.37 31.41
CA TRP A 295 10.07 6.44 32.40
C TRP A 295 8.58 6.77 32.59
N GLU A 296 8.25 7.55 33.62
CA GLU A 296 6.87 7.92 33.95
C GLU A 296 6.59 9.39 33.53
N PRO A 297 6.05 9.62 32.32
CA PRO A 297 5.87 10.96 31.79
C PRO A 297 4.67 11.72 32.39
N LYS A 298 3.75 11.01 33.05
CA LYS A 298 2.44 11.55 33.43
C LYS A 298 2.52 12.71 34.43
N GLU A 299 3.55 12.73 35.28
CA GLU A 299 3.76 13.80 36.26
C GLU A 299 4.35 15.06 35.64
N MET A 300 5.19 14.91 34.60
CA MET A 300 5.90 16.02 33.96
C MET A 300 5.11 16.63 32.80
N VAL A 301 4.42 15.78 32.02
CA VAL A 301 3.61 16.19 30.87
C VAL A 301 2.14 15.88 31.18
N THR A 302 1.47 16.85 31.79
CA THR A 302 0.07 16.73 32.23
C THR A 302 -0.92 16.92 31.09
N ASP A 303 -2.18 16.55 31.32
CA ASP A 303 -3.26 16.77 30.34
C ASP A 303 -3.50 18.27 30.10
N GLU A 304 -3.37 19.09 31.16
CA GLU A 304 -3.43 20.56 31.06
C GLU A 304 -2.36 21.14 30.13
N LEU A 305 -1.13 20.60 30.17
CA LEU A 305 -0.06 21.03 29.27
C LEU A 305 -0.40 20.69 27.79
N MET A 306 -1.01 19.52 27.55
CA MET A 306 -1.46 19.14 26.21
C MET A 306 -2.59 20.05 25.69
N GLU A 307 -3.51 20.47 26.56
CA GLU A 307 -4.55 21.45 26.23
C GLU A 307 -3.95 22.84 25.91
N GLN A 308 -2.91 23.25 26.62
CA GLN A 308 -2.18 24.49 26.34
C GLN A 308 -1.50 24.44 24.97
N ILE A 309 -0.85 23.34 24.62
CA ILE A 309 -0.27 23.13 23.28
C ILE A 309 -1.35 23.30 22.20
N CYS A 310 -2.49 22.62 22.34
CA CYS A 310 -3.59 22.71 21.38
C CYS A 310 -4.12 24.15 21.22
N SER A 311 -4.21 24.88 22.34
CA SER A 311 -4.71 26.26 22.37
C SER A 311 -3.74 27.24 21.70
N ASN A 312 -2.44 27.08 21.96
CA ASN A 312 -1.40 27.91 21.35
C ASN A 312 -1.32 27.67 19.84
N GLN A 313 -1.45 26.41 19.40
CA GLN A 313 -1.47 26.07 17.99
C GLN A 313 -2.64 26.73 17.24
N LYS A 314 -3.84 26.73 17.82
CA LYS A 314 -5.02 27.42 17.24
C LYS A 314 -4.80 28.93 17.07
N ARG A 315 -4.15 29.58 18.03
CA ARG A 315 -3.88 31.02 17.99
C ARG A 315 -2.99 31.43 16.82
N MET A 316 -2.19 30.51 16.28
CA MET A 316 -1.26 30.78 15.17
C MET A 316 -1.85 30.57 13.77
N GLY A 317 -3.12 30.16 13.65
CA GLY A 317 -3.86 30.19 12.39
C GLY A 317 -3.39 29.21 11.31
N VAL A 318 -2.77 28.08 11.68
CA VAL A 318 -2.24 27.14 10.70
C VAL A 318 -3.30 26.10 10.31
N ILE A 319 -3.46 25.90 9.00
CA ILE A 319 -4.32 24.84 8.43
C ILE A 319 -3.59 23.51 8.58
N SER A 320 -4.21 22.62 9.36
CA SER A 320 -3.93 21.20 9.55
C SER A 320 -2.51 20.82 10.00
N GLU A 321 -2.34 20.58 11.30
CA GLU A 321 -1.03 20.31 11.87
C GLU A 321 -1.10 19.25 12.98
N VAL A 322 -1.80 18.14 12.72
CA VAL A 322 -1.64 16.91 13.52
C VAL A 322 -0.15 16.59 13.64
N ARG A 323 0.61 16.72 12.54
CA ARG A 323 2.07 16.58 12.53
C ARG A 323 2.78 17.57 13.45
N LEU A 324 2.41 18.87 13.49
CA LEU A 324 3.09 19.82 14.38
C LEU A 324 2.80 19.48 15.84
N PHE A 325 1.53 19.19 16.16
CA PHE A 325 1.13 18.78 17.50
C PHE A 325 1.95 17.58 17.98
N ILE A 326 2.01 16.51 17.16
CA ILE A 326 2.78 15.30 17.48
C ILE A 326 4.26 15.64 17.68
N LYS A 327 4.87 16.41 16.77
CA LYS A 327 6.29 16.76 16.87
C LYS A 327 6.60 17.59 18.11
N HIS A 328 5.78 18.58 18.40
CA HIS A 328 5.96 19.44 19.55
C HIS A 328 5.77 18.67 20.85
N LEU A 329 4.76 17.80 20.92
CA LEU A 329 4.55 16.93 22.08
C LEU A 329 5.70 15.95 22.29
N ILE A 330 6.19 15.30 21.23
CA ILE A 330 7.36 14.40 21.32
C ILE A 330 8.59 15.20 21.78
N HIS A 331 8.79 16.41 21.27
CA HIS A 331 9.90 17.25 21.69
C HIS A 331 9.85 17.56 23.20
N ILE A 332 8.68 17.94 23.73
CA ILE A 332 8.48 18.18 25.15
C ILE A 332 8.71 16.90 25.97
N LEU A 333 8.21 15.75 25.49
CA LEU A 333 8.44 14.46 26.14
C LEU A 333 9.93 14.10 26.20
N ASP A 334 10.68 14.32 25.11
CA ASP A 334 12.13 14.08 25.05
C ASP A 334 12.90 15.01 26.01
N MET A 335 12.47 16.27 26.14
CA MET A 335 13.09 17.22 27.08
C MET A 335 12.80 16.86 28.54
N ALA A 336 11.55 16.47 28.82
CA ALA A 336 11.12 16.04 30.14
C ALA A 336 11.83 14.75 30.58
N GLU A 337 12.06 13.82 29.66
CA GLU A 337 12.85 12.60 29.89
C GLU A 337 14.30 12.93 30.25
N GLN A 338 14.88 13.97 29.64
CA GLN A 338 16.22 14.48 29.96
C GLN A 338 16.29 15.31 31.25
N GLY A 339 15.19 15.43 32.00
CA GLY A 339 15.12 16.13 33.28
C GLY A 339 14.91 17.65 33.20
N GLN A 340 14.54 18.19 32.03
CA GLN A 340 14.15 19.59 31.90
C GLN A 340 12.67 19.75 32.28
N SER A 341 12.34 20.80 33.05
CA SER A 341 10.95 21.08 33.41
C SER A 341 10.20 21.72 32.25
N PRO A 342 9.08 21.15 31.78
CA PRO A 342 8.25 21.79 30.74
C PRO A 342 7.65 23.14 31.15
N GLN A 343 7.60 23.44 32.45
CA GLN A 343 7.05 24.68 33.00
C GLN A 343 7.98 25.89 32.81
N ASP A 344 9.28 25.65 32.62
CA ASP A 344 10.27 26.72 32.42
C ASP A 344 10.41 27.15 30.94
N LEU A 345 9.63 26.53 30.05
CA LEU A 345 9.71 26.73 28.61
C LEU A 345 8.82 27.88 28.12
N ASP A 346 9.39 28.69 27.24
CA ASP A 346 8.62 29.60 26.39
C ASP A 346 7.95 28.77 25.28
N MET A 347 6.72 28.32 25.56
CA MET A 347 5.91 27.50 24.66
C MET A 347 5.72 28.13 23.28
N ASP A 348 5.63 29.46 23.22
CA ASP A 348 5.46 30.17 21.94
C ASP A 348 6.75 30.06 21.10
N ARG A 349 7.92 30.21 21.73
CA ARG A 349 9.22 30.07 21.06
C ARG A 349 9.46 28.65 20.55
N GLU A 350 9.23 27.63 21.38
CA GLU A 350 9.44 26.23 21.01
C GLU A 350 8.54 25.79 19.84
N MET A 351 7.30 26.26 19.85
CA MET A 351 6.35 25.96 18.79
C MET A 351 6.74 26.66 17.46
N VAL A 352 7.28 27.88 17.51
CA VAL A 352 7.84 28.57 16.32
C VAL A 352 9.06 27.83 15.76
N GLU A 353 9.96 27.33 16.61
CA GLU A 353 11.12 26.55 16.16
C GLU A 353 10.69 25.21 15.53
N THR A 354 9.74 24.51 16.16
CA THR A 354 9.16 23.26 15.63
C THR A 354 8.50 23.50 14.27
N ARG A 355 7.81 24.64 14.12
CA ARG A 355 7.19 25.04 12.86
C ARG A 355 8.23 25.29 11.77
N ARG A 356 9.29 26.06 12.06
CA ARG A 356 10.38 26.30 11.09
C ARG A 356 11.01 25.00 10.60
N LYS A 357 11.28 24.06 11.52
CA LYS A 357 11.79 22.72 11.15
C LYS A 357 10.81 21.97 10.26
N THR A 358 9.52 21.99 10.60
CA THR A 358 8.47 21.30 9.84
C THR A 358 8.24 21.92 8.46
N GLU A 359 8.33 23.24 8.32
CA GLU A 359 8.27 23.94 7.03
C GLU A 359 9.50 23.64 6.16
N ALA A 360 10.70 23.58 6.75
CA ALA A 360 11.92 23.21 6.04
C ALA A 360 11.85 21.78 5.49
N GLU A 361 11.41 20.80 6.29
CA GLU A 361 11.20 19.42 5.84
C GLU A 361 10.12 19.31 4.76
N LYS A 362 9.03 20.10 4.86
CA LYS A 362 8.00 20.15 3.80
C LYS A 362 8.59 20.66 2.48
N ILE A 363 9.53 21.60 2.52
CA ILE A 363 10.22 22.10 1.33
C ILE A 363 11.17 21.05 0.77
N GLU A 364 11.90 20.35 1.63
CA GLU A 364 12.80 19.25 1.25
C GLU A 364 12.03 18.08 0.62
N GLN A 365 10.87 17.69 1.18
CA GLN A 365 9.99 16.66 0.60
C GLN A 365 9.36 17.09 -0.73
N LYS A 366 9.17 18.40 -0.95
CA LYS A 366 8.71 18.93 -2.24
C LYS A 366 9.84 19.08 -3.26
N GLN A 367 11.07 19.23 -2.80
CA GLN A 367 12.22 19.12 -3.67
C GLN A 367 12.32 17.66 -4.10
N PRO A 368 12.46 17.37 -5.39
CA PRO A 368 12.69 16.00 -5.77
C PRO A 368 14.00 15.55 -5.11
N SER A 369 13.97 14.48 -4.32
CA SER A 369 15.19 13.79 -3.93
C SER A 369 15.87 13.34 -5.23
N TRP A 370 16.95 14.04 -5.56
CA TRP A 370 17.86 13.69 -6.63
C TRP A 370 19.07 13.10 -5.93
N ASP A 371 19.09 11.77 -5.78
CA ASP A 371 20.36 11.09 -5.53
C ASP A 371 21.01 10.78 -6.89
N ASN A 372 22.31 11.10 -6.93
CA ASN A 372 23.25 10.95 -8.04
C ASN A 372 23.40 9.52 -8.55
#